data_AF-A0A934ZRG3-F1
#
_entry.id   AF-A0A934ZRG3-F1
#
_cell.length_a   1.000
_cell.length_b   1.000
_cell.length_c   1.000
_cell.angle_alpha   90.00
_cell.angle_beta   90.00
_cell.angle_gamma   90.00
#
_symmetry.space_group_name_H-M   'P 1'
#
loop_
_entity.id
_entity.type
_entity.pdbx_description
1 polymer ?
#
loop_
_entity_poly.entity_id
_entity_poly.type
_entity_poly.pdbx_seq_one_letter_code
_entity_poly.pdbx_strand_id
1 'polypeptide(L)'
;MQRNIGSLFHSKGSTVTLVDLVIALALLQYLVFSMAVGRARGKFGVQAPAVSGHPDFEQYLRVQQNTLECLIIVIPSMWLFARYVSEPWAAGLGAAYLLGRVMYFLGYTKAAEKRAAGYGVTALAMMALLIGSLVGIVLALLRA
;
A
#
# COMPACT_ATOMS: atom_id res chain seq x y z
N MET A 1 38.92 -8.43 -17.27
CA MET A 1 38.57 -7.83 -15.96
C MET A 1 37.04 -7.77 -15.84
N GLN A 2 36.41 -8.88 -15.43
CA GLN A 2 34.96 -8.95 -15.24
C GLN A 2 34.59 -8.39 -13.86
N ARG A 3 33.94 -7.22 -13.82
CA ARG A 3 33.35 -6.71 -12.57
C ARG A 3 32.12 -7.54 -12.27
N ASN A 4 32.19 -8.30 -11.18
CA ASN A 4 31.14 -9.16 -10.68
C ASN A 4 29.99 -8.29 -10.15
N ILE A 5 28.82 -8.37 -10.77
CA ILE A 5 27.62 -7.58 -10.38
C ILE A 5 27.22 -7.86 -8.91
N GLY A 6 27.63 -9.02 -8.36
CA GLY A 6 27.40 -9.39 -6.97
C GLY A 6 28.09 -8.50 -5.93
N SER A 7 29.09 -7.69 -6.31
CA SER A 7 29.76 -6.80 -5.35
C SER A 7 29.07 -5.44 -5.16
N LEU A 8 28.01 -5.13 -5.92
CA LEU A 8 27.29 -3.86 -5.78
C LEU A 8 26.35 -3.82 -4.57
N PHE A 9 26.02 -4.98 -3.98
CA PHE A 9 25.04 -5.09 -2.89
C PHE A 9 25.65 -5.51 -1.55
N HIS A 10 26.98 -5.63 -1.47
CA HIS A 10 27.65 -5.98 -0.22
C HIS A 10 28.29 -4.73 0.39
N SER A 11 27.47 -3.96 1.12
CA SER A 11 27.94 -2.99 2.11
C SER A 11 27.29 -3.33 3.46
N LYS A 12 28.16 -3.51 4.46
CA LYS A 12 27.88 -3.75 5.88
C LYS A 12 26.54 -3.17 6.39
N GLY A 13 25.69 -4.03 6.94
CA GLY A 13 24.71 -3.66 7.98
C GLY A 13 23.25 -3.41 7.59
N SER A 14 22.86 -3.44 6.31
CA SER A 14 21.45 -3.33 5.91
C SER A 14 20.87 -4.70 5.58
N THR A 15 20.31 -5.40 6.57
CA THR A 15 19.55 -6.62 6.32
C THR A 15 18.28 -6.24 5.56
N VAL A 16 18.16 -6.63 4.29
CA VAL A 16 16.92 -6.49 3.53
C VAL A 16 15.81 -7.21 4.29
N THR A 17 14.70 -6.51 4.59
CA THR A 17 13.58 -7.05 5.37
C THR A 17 12.41 -7.45 4.48
N LEU A 18 11.50 -8.29 4.99
CA LEU A 18 10.25 -8.60 4.28
C LEU A 18 9.38 -7.35 4.16
N VAL A 19 9.46 -6.44 5.14
CA VAL A 19 8.79 -5.14 5.12
C VAL A 19 9.23 -4.30 3.91
N ASP A 20 10.52 -4.25 3.59
CA ASP A 20 11.02 -3.50 2.43
C ASP A 20 10.43 -4.03 1.11
N LEU A 21 10.38 -5.36 0.97
CA LEU A 21 9.77 -6.01 -0.20
C LEU A 21 8.27 -5.67 -0.30
N VAL A 22 7.53 -5.76 0.80
CA VAL A 22 6.09 -5.49 0.81
C VAL A 22 5.80 -4.02 0.49
N ILE A 23 6.61 -3.09 0.99
CA ILE A 23 6.50 -1.66 0.64
C ILE A 23 6.76 -1.46 -0.85
N ALA A 24 7.80 -2.07 -1.43
CA ALA A 24 8.09 -1.98 -2.86
C ALA A 24 6.92 -2.50 -3.71
N LEU A 25 6.30 -3.62 -3.30
CA LEU A 25 5.11 -4.17 -3.95
C LEU A 25 3.89 -3.24 -3.82
N ALA A 26 3.71 -2.56 -2.68
CA ALA A 26 2.62 -1.60 -2.48
C ALA A 26 2.76 -0.37 -3.38
N LEU A 27 3.99 0.14 -3.54
CA LEU A 27 4.28 1.22 -4.47
C LEU A 27 4.07 0.80 -5.92
N LEU A 28 4.47 -0.41 -6.30
CA LEU A 28 4.21 -0.96 -7.63
C LEU A 28 2.70 -1.11 -7.90
N GLN A 29 1.94 -1.60 -6.93
CA GLN A 29 0.49 -1.70 -7.02
C GLN A 29 -0.16 -0.32 -7.24
N TYR A 30 0.28 0.69 -6.51
CA TYR A 30 -0.22 2.06 -6.69
C TYR A 30 0.12 2.64 -8.07
N LEU A 31 1.32 2.35 -8.60
CA LEU A 31 1.66 2.72 -9.97
C LEU A 31 0.72 2.05 -10.98
N VAL A 32 0.40 0.77 -10.80
CA VAL A 32 -0.57 0.05 -11.64
C VAL A 32 -1.95 0.69 -11.60
N PHE A 33 -2.46 1.07 -10.42
CA PHE A 33 -3.75 1.77 -10.31
C PHE A 33 -3.71 3.15 -10.96
N SER A 34 -2.58 3.87 -10.85
CA SER A 34 -2.39 5.15 -11.51
C SER A 34 -2.41 5.02 -13.04
N MET A 35 -1.77 3.98 -13.60
CA MET A 35 -1.87 3.66 -15.02
C MET A 35 -3.31 3.29 -15.44
N ALA A 36 -4.06 2.59 -14.58
CA ALA A 36 -5.46 2.26 -14.84
C ALA A 36 -6.33 3.53 -14.93
N VAL A 37 -6.10 4.54 -14.10
CA VAL A 37 -6.75 5.85 -14.22
C VAL A 37 -6.41 6.51 -15.55
N GLY A 38 -5.13 6.52 -15.96
CA GLY A 38 -4.70 7.05 -17.26
C GLY A 38 -5.42 6.38 -18.43
N ARG A 39 -5.54 5.05 -18.40
CA ARG A 39 -6.30 4.28 -19.40
C ARG A 39 -7.79 4.62 -19.37
N ALA A 40 -8.38 4.78 -18.19
CA ALA A 40 -9.78 5.16 -18.03
C ALA A 40 -10.06 6.57 -18.59
N ARG A 41 -9.14 7.53 -18.42
CA ARG A 41 -9.24 8.87 -19.04
C ARG A 41 -9.40 8.79 -20.55
N GLY A 42 -8.54 8.02 -21.21
CA GLY A 42 -8.62 7.80 -22.66
C GLY A 42 -9.90 7.08 -23.07
N LYS A 43 -10.28 6.03 -22.34
CA LYS A 43 -11.47 5.22 -22.63
C LYS A 43 -12.78 6.01 -22.52
N PHE A 44 -12.90 6.88 -21.52
CA PHE A 44 -14.13 7.61 -21.20
C PHE A 44 -14.09 9.08 -21.62
N GLY A 45 -13.05 9.53 -22.32
CA GLY A 45 -12.95 10.89 -22.84
C GLY A 45 -12.77 11.99 -21.80
N VAL A 46 -12.26 11.67 -20.60
CA VAL A 46 -12.08 12.65 -19.50
C VAL A 46 -10.72 13.33 -19.60
N GLN A 47 -10.69 14.50 -20.24
CA GLN A 47 -9.48 15.30 -20.45
C GLN A 47 -8.97 15.92 -19.15
N ALA A 48 -7.64 15.98 -18.99
CA ALA A 48 -7.04 16.75 -17.90
C ALA A 48 -7.38 18.24 -18.06
N PRO A 49 -7.60 19.01 -16.97
CA PRO A 49 -7.45 18.65 -15.56
C PRO A 49 -8.72 18.06 -14.91
N ALA A 50 -9.74 17.67 -15.69
CA ALA A 50 -11.00 17.21 -15.13
C ALA A 50 -10.83 15.95 -14.25
N VAL A 51 -11.53 15.94 -13.11
CA VAL A 51 -11.55 14.85 -12.13
C VAL A 51 -12.95 14.24 -11.95
N SER A 52 -13.90 14.70 -12.76
CA SER A 52 -15.28 14.20 -12.84
C SER A 52 -15.68 14.02 -14.30
N GLY A 53 -16.67 13.19 -14.55
CA GLY A 53 -17.14 12.90 -15.91
C GLY A 53 -17.94 11.60 -15.96
N HIS A 54 -17.33 10.54 -16.48
CA HIS A 54 -17.99 9.23 -16.55
C HIS A 54 -17.98 8.52 -15.18
N PRO A 55 -19.10 7.96 -14.70
CA PRO A 55 -19.15 7.27 -13.41
C PRO A 55 -18.07 6.19 -13.23
N ASP A 56 -17.85 5.35 -14.24
CA ASP A 56 -16.78 4.35 -14.20
C ASP A 56 -15.39 4.99 -14.08
N PHE A 57 -15.11 6.10 -14.79
CA PHE A 57 -13.84 6.82 -14.65
C PHE A 57 -13.65 7.29 -13.20
N GLU A 58 -14.69 7.84 -12.59
CA GLU A 58 -14.65 8.31 -11.21
C GLU A 58 -14.37 7.15 -10.23
N GLN A 59 -14.85 5.94 -10.50
CA GLN A 59 -14.50 4.75 -9.70
C GLN A 59 -13.00 4.43 -9.77
N TYR A 60 -12.39 4.42 -10.96
CA TYR A 60 -10.93 4.22 -11.09
C TYR A 60 -10.15 5.31 -10.36
N LEU A 61 -10.56 6.58 -10.52
CA LEU A 61 -9.91 7.71 -9.87
C LEU A 61 -10.01 7.60 -8.34
N ARG A 62 -11.19 7.25 -7.81
CA ARG A 62 -11.41 7.04 -6.37
C ARG A 62 -10.58 5.89 -5.81
N VAL A 63 -10.41 4.80 -6.57
CA VAL A 63 -9.54 3.70 -6.14
C VAL A 63 -8.10 4.17 -6.00
N GLN A 64 -7.58 4.90 -6.99
CA GLN A 64 -6.21 5.42 -6.94
C GLN A 64 -6.02 6.44 -5.81
N GLN A 65 -6.93 7.40 -5.65
CA GLN A 65 -6.87 8.41 -4.59
C GLN A 65 -6.92 7.77 -3.20
N ASN A 66 -7.88 6.87 -2.96
CA ASN A 66 -7.97 6.18 -1.68
C ASN A 66 -6.72 5.34 -1.41
N THR A 67 -6.15 4.71 -2.45
CA THR A 67 -4.87 3.98 -2.35
C THR A 67 -3.75 4.87 -1.85
N LEU A 68 -3.60 6.07 -2.43
CA LEU A 68 -2.63 7.07 -1.98
C LEU A 68 -2.84 7.47 -0.52
N GLU A 69 -4.09 7.75 -0.12
CA GLU A 69 -4.44 8.12 1.26
C GLU A 69 -4.00 7.03 2.27
N CYS A 70 -4.26 5.75 1.99
CA CYS A 70 -3.82 4.70 2.91
C CYS A 70 -2.32 4.44 2.86
N LEU A 71 -1.63 4.64 1.73
CA LEU A 71 -0.17 4.45 1.67
C LEU A 71 0.57 5.35 2.67
N ILE A 72 0.09 6.60 2.83
CA ILE A 72 0.64 7.56 3.81
C ILE A 72 0.58 7.01 5.23
N ILE A 73 -0.42 6.17 5.55
CA ILE A 73 -0.58 5.57 6.87
C ILE A 73 0.18 4.25 6.96
N VAL A 74 0.01 3.37 5.97
CA VAL A 74 0.51 1.99 6.01
C VAL A 74 2.04 1.94 5.96
N ILE A 75 2.69 2.69 5.08
CA ILE A 75 4.16 2.61 4.93
C ILE A 75 4.88 2.98 6.25
N PRO A 76 4.61 4.15 6.88
CA PRO A 76 5.24 4.47 8.15
C PRO A 76 4.84 3.50 9.26
N SER A 77 3.57 3.08 9.31
CA SER A 77 3.10 2.14 10.32
C SER A 77 3.77 0.77 10.21
N MET A 78 4.11 0.30 8.99
CA MET A 78 4.87 -0.94 8.81
C MET A 78 6.27 -0.85 9.39
N TRP A 79 6.99 0.26 9.14
CA TRP A 79 8.31 0.47 9.72
C TRP A 79 8.28 0.57 11.25
N LEU A 80 7.31 1.29 11.81
CA LEU A 80 7.15 1.40 13.25
C LEU A 80 6.78 0.04 13.87
N PHE A 81 5.83 -0.70 13.29
CA PHE A 81 5.41 -2.00 13.80
C PHE A 81 6.57 -3.00 13.74
N ALA A 82 7.34 -3.01 12.66
CA ALA A 82 8.50 -3.89 12.52
C ALA A 82 9.55 -3.62 13.60
N ARG A 83 9.77 -2.34 13.93
CA ARG A 83 10.76 -1.89 14.91
C ARG A 83 10.33 -2.14 16.36
N TYR A 84 9.07 -1.85 16.69
CA TYR A 84 8.59 -1.81 18.08
C TYR A 84 7.76 -3.03 18.48
N VAL A 85 7.32 -3.85 17.52
CA VAL A 85 6.46 -5.00 17.77
C VAL A 85 7.04 -6.27 17.16
N SER A 86 7.02 -6.41 15.82
CA SER A 86 7.53 -7.59 15.12
C SER A 86 7.58 -7.41 13.61
N GLU A 87 8.74 -7.67 13.00
CA GLU A 87 8.96 -7.56 11.55
C GLU A 87 8.12 -8.56 10.72
N PRO A 88 8.06 -9.88 11.05
CA PRO A 88 7.25 -10.82 10.27
C PRO A 88 5.75 -10.49 10.30
N TRP A 89 5.24 -10.01 11.44
CA TRP A 89 3.85 -9.58 11.56
C TRP A 89 3.57 -8.28 10.79
N ALA A 90 4.51 -7.32 10.79
CA ALA A 90 4.39 -6.12 9.96
C ALA A 90 4.30 -6.49 8.47
N ALA A 91 5.15 -7.40 8.00
CA ALA A 91 5.13 -7.88 6.63
C ALA A 91 3.81 -8.63 6.30
N GLY A 92 3.33 -9.49 7.20
CA GLY A 92 2.06 -10.20 7.03
C GLY A 92 0.85 -9.26 6.95
N LEU A 93 0.78 -8.24 7.80
CA LEU A 93 -0.27 -7.22 7.75
C LEU A 93 -0.16 -6.36 6.48
N GLY A 94 1.05 -6.02 6.04
CA GLY A 94 1.28 -5.34 4.77
C GLY A 94 0.83 -6.18 3.56
N ALA A 95 1.05 -7.50 3.58
CA ALA A 95 0.54 -8.40 2.55
C ALA A 95 -1.00 -8.47 2.55
N ALA A 96 -1.63 -8.47 3.73
CA ALA A 96 -3.08 -8.37 3.86
C ALA A 96 -3.61 -7.05 3.27
N TYR A 97 -2.91 -5.93 3.47
CA TYR A 97 -3.22 -4.66 2.81
C TYR A 97 -3.17 -4.77 1.28
N LEU A 98 -2.12 -5.37 0.72
CA LEU A 98 -2.01 -5.57 -0.74
C LEU A 98 -3.18 -6.36 -1.31
N LEU A 99 -3.58 -7.45 -0.66
CA LEU A 99 -4.74 -8.25 -1.04
C LEU A 99 -6.04 -7.45 -0.93
N GLY A 100 -6.21 -6.71 0.17
CA GLY A 100 -7.32 -5.77 0.38
C GLY A 100 -7.45 -4.79 -0.78
N ARG A 101 -6.34 -4.24 -1.24
CA ARG A 101 -6.28 -3.32 -2.38
C ARG A 101 -6.64 -3.93 -3.72
N VAL A 102 -6.19 -5.17 -4.00
CA VAL A 102 -6.62 -5.88 -5.22
C VAL A 102 -8.13 -6.12 -5.19
N MET A 103 -8.67 -6.60 -4.07
CA MET A 103 -10.12 -6.81 -3.92
C MET A 103 -10.91 -5.51 -4.04
N TYR A 104 -10.40 -4.43 -3.45
CA TYR A 104 -11.02 -3.10 -3.51
C TYR A 104 -11.07 -2.60 -4.94
N PHE A 105 -9.98 -2.69 -5.69
CA PHE A 105 -9.94 -2.30 -7.11
C PHE A 105 -10.94 -3.12 -7.92
N LEU A 106 -10.85 -4.46 -7.87
CA LEU A 106 -11.72 -5.34 -8.66
C LEU A 106 -13.21 -5.20 -8.32
N GLY A 107 -13.54 -4.93 -7.06
CA GLY A 107 -14.90 -4.69 -6.62
C GLY A 107 -15.42 -3.35 -7.11
N TYR A 108 -14.68 -2.27 -6.81
CA TYR A 108 -15.14 -0.91 -7.07
C TYR A 108 -15.25 -0.62 -8.58
N THR A 109 -14.34 -1.13 -9.41
CA THR A 109 -14.41 -0.93 -10.87
C THR A 109 -15.52 -1.75 -11.54
N LYS A 110 -16.20 -2.65 -10.81
CA LYS A 110 -17.38 -3.38 -11.29
C LYS A 110 -18.68 -2.72 -10.86
N ALA A 111 -18.74 -2.24 -9.61
CA ALA A 111 -19.88 -1.55 -9.04
C ALA A 111 -19.45 -0.79 -7.78
N ALA A 112 -20.00 0.40 -7.55
CA ALA A 112 -19.61 1.25 -6.42
C ALA A 112 -19.85 0.57 -5.06
N GLU A 113 -20.89 -0.26 -4.96
CA GLU A 113 -21.31 -0.95 -3.74
C GLU A 113 -20.37 -2.13 -3.39
N LYS A 114 -19.66 -2.69 -4.37
CA LYS A 114 -18.80 -3.87 -4.19
C LYS A 114 -17.42 -3.55 -3.61
N ARG A 115 -17.18 -2.29 -3.23
CA ARG A 115 -15.92 -1.84 -2.63
C ARG A 115 -15.73 -2.24 -1.16
N ALA A 116 -16.82 -2.54 -0.44
CA ALA A 116 -16.80 -2.63 1.01
C ALA A 116 -15.88 -3.75 1.56
N ALA A 117 -15.94 -4.95 0.97
CA ALA A 117 -15.14 -6.09 1.44
C ALA A 117 -13.64 -5.83 1.33
N GLY A 118 -13.17 -5.35 0.16
CA GLY A 118 -11.76 -4.99 -0.04
C GLY A 118 -11.30 -3.85 0.86
N TYR A 119 -12.15 -2.86 1.09
CA TYR A 119 -11.86 -1.77 2.02
C TYR A 119 -11.77 -2.27 3.47
N GLY A 120 -12.65 -3.18 3.88
CA GLY A 120 -12.63 -3.76 5.23
C GLY A 120 -11.31 -4.45 5.55
N VAL A 121 -10.79 -5.26 4.63
CA VAL A 121 -9.48 -5.91 4.80
C VAL A 121 -8.35 -4.88 4.85
N THR A 122 -8.39 -3.87 3.97
CA THR A 122 -7.42 -2.77 3.96
C THR A 122 -7.42 -2.01 5.29
N ALA A 123 -8.60 -1.65 5.80
CA ALA A 123 -8.77 -0.89 7.02
C ALA A 123 -8.32 -1.66 8.26
N LEU A 124 -8.68 -2.94 8.38
CA LEU A 124 -8.26 -3.78 9.50
C LEU A 124 -6.74 -3.93 9.55
N ALA A 125 -6.09 -4.22 8.42
CA ALA A 125 -4.64 -4.32 8.35
C ALA A 125 -3.95 -2.99 8.73
N MET A 126 -4.45 -1.88 8.18
CA MET A 126 -3.94 -0.53 8.45
C MET A 126 -4.10 -0.14 9.93
N MET A 127 -5.27 -0.38 10.52
CA MET A 127 -5.52 -0.09 11.94
C MET A 127 -4.66 -0.96 12.85
N ALA A 128 -4.52 -2.25 12.55
CA ALA A 128 -3.65 -3.15 13.31
C ALA A 128 -2.19 -2.67 13.30
N LEU A 129 -1.68 -2.26 12.13
CA LEU A 129 -0.35 -1.69 12.00
C LEU A 129 -0.20 -0.39 12.80
N LEU A 130 -1.13 0.55 12.66
CA LEU A 130 -1.02 1.86 13.31
C LEU A 130 -1.17 1.77 14.83
N ILE A 131 -2.24 1.11 15.31
CA ILE A 131 -2.52 0.96 16.74
C ILE A 131 -1.46 0.08 17.40
N GLY A 132 -1.08 -1.03 16.75
CA GLY A 132 -0.04 -1.90 17.27
C GLY A 132 1.31 -1.18 17.37
N SER A 133 1.66 -0.35 16.40
CA SER A 133 2.85 0.52 16.47
C SER A 133 2.78 1.45 17.68
N LEU A 134 1.67 2.15 17.87
CA LEU A 134 1.49 3.07 19.00
C LEU A 134 1.63 2.35 20.35
N VAL A 135 0.98 1.20 20.50
CA VAL A 135 1.08 0.38 21.72
C VAL A 135 2.52 -0.09 21.93
N GLY A 136 3.19 -0.59 20.88
CA GLY A 136 4.59 -1.02 20.96
C GLY A 136 5.53 0.09 21.42
N ILE A 137 5.35 1.30 20.88
CA ILE A 137 6.13 2.49 21.26
C ILE A 137 5.89 2.85 22.72
N VAL A 138 4.62 2.95 23.16
CA VAL A 138 4.29 3.27 24.55
C VAL A 138 4.90 2.25 25.51
N LEU A 139 4.75 0.96 25.21
CA LEU A 139 5.31 -0.11 26.03
C LEU A 139 6.85 -0.11 26.03
N ALA A 140 7.50 0.32 24.95
CA ALA A 140 8.95 0.49 24.92
C ALA A 140 9.40 1.66 25.81
N LEU A 141 8.66 2.78 25.79
CA LEU A 141 8.94 3.94 26.64
C LEU A 141 8.73 3.64 28.14
N LEU A 142 7.73 2.83 28.49
CA LEU A 142 7.47 2.44 29.89
C LEU A 142 8.52 1.46 30.45
N ARG A 143 9.33 0.83 29.59
CA ARG A 143 10.40 -0.09 29.99
C ARG A 143 11.79 0.56 29.94
N ALA A 144 11.88 1.78 29.42
CA ALA A 144 13.11 2.56 29.35
C ALA A 144 13.41 3.22 30.71
#